data_AF-A0A847WED6-F1
#
_entry.id   AF-A0A847WED6-F1
#
_cell.length_a   1.000
_cell.length_b   1.000
_cell.length_c   1.000
_cell.angle_alpha   90.00
_cell.angle_beta   90.00
_cell.angle_gamma   90.00
#
_symmetry.space_group_name_H-M   'P 1'
#
loop_
_entity.id
_entity.type
_entity.pdbx_description
1 polymer ?
#
loop_
_entity_poly.entity_id
_entity_poly.type
_entity_poly.pdbx_seq_one_letter_code
_entity_poly.pdbx_strand_id
1 'polypeptide(L)'
;MTCNHHDHSHEHTHEHSHQHAHHHHPEDKDNTENSIEHDEKTLRVLLVHWINHNKSHQETFVEWSKKAVAMNKPEVAKYIEEAVAHIDKANEMLIGAKKHM
;
A
#
# COMPACT_ATOMS: atom_id res chain seq x y z
N MET A 1 7.78 -31.29 37.46
CA MET A 1 6.72 -31.42 36.43
C MET A 1 6.65 -30.10 35.69
N THR A 2 7.16 -30.10 34.47
CA THR A 2 7.25 -28.97 33.54
C THR A 2 5.91 -28.76 32.85
N CYS A 3 5.44 -27.53 32.78
CA CYS A 3 4.45 -27.07 31.80
C CYS A 3 4.74 -25.58 31.50
N ASN A 4 5.72 -25.34 30.64
CA ASN A 4 5.89 -24.05 29.96
C ASN A 4 4.69 -23.86 29.04
N HIS A 5 3.79 -22.94 29.40
CA HIS A 5 2.83 -22.38 28.45
C HIS A 5 3.58 -21.41 27.54
N HIS A 6 3.78 -21.81 26.29
CA HIS A 6 4.24 -20.90 25.24
C HIS A 6 3.02 -20.15 24.71
N ASP A 7 2.87 -18.91 25.16
CA ASP A 7 2.05 -17.90 24.50
C ASP A 7 2.75 -17.50 23.20
N HIS A 8 2.19 -17.90 22.07
CA HIS A 8 2.62 -17.40 20.77
C HIS A 8 1.78 -16.19 20.42
N SER A 9 2.19 -15.04 20.97
CA SER A 9 1.88 -13.73 20.39
C SER A 9 2.50 -13.70 19.00
N HIS A 10 1.69 -14.00 17.97
CA HIS A 10 2.15 -13.86 16.60
C HIS A 10 2.11 -12.38 16.22
N GLU A 11 3.19 -11.69 16.54
CA GLU A 11 3.49 -10.35 16.05
C GLU A 11 3.70 -10.49 14.54
N HIS A 12 2.79 -9.93 13.74
CA HIS A 12 3.03 -9.76 12.32
C HIS A 12 3.81 -8.46 12.15
N THR A 13 5.13 -8.55 12.35
CA THR A 13 6.07 -7.59 11.78
C THR A 13 6.06 -7.82 10.27
N HIS A 14 5.13 -7.18 9.57
CA HIS A 14 5.25 -7.06 8.12
C HIS A 14 6.37 -6.05 7.81
N GLU A 15 7.60 -6.55 7.91
CA GLU A 15 8.79 -5.89 7.43
C GLU A 15 8.70 -5.83 5.89
N HIS A 16 8.17 -4.74 5.36
CA HIS A 16 8.37 -4.40 3.96
C HIS A 16 9.70 -3.67 3.83
N SER A 17 10.78 -4.43 3.98
CA SER A 17 12.12 -4.00 3.55
C SER A 17 12.16 -4.00 2.03
N HIS A 18 11.88 -2.86 1.43
CA HIS A 18 12.30 -2.58 0.06
C HIS A 18 13.56 -1.72 0.14
N GLN A 19 14.69 -2.39 0.38
CA GLN A 19 16.00 -1.79 0.13
C GLN A 19 16.14 -1.49 -1.36
N HIS A 20 15.94 -0.23 -1.74
CA HIS A 20 16.40 0.30 -3.02
C HIS A 20 17.70 1.06 -2.80
N ALA A 21 18.78 0.30 -2.67
CA ALA A 21 20.13 0.87 -2.76
C ALA A 21 20.46 1.14 -4.24
N HIS A 22 20.08 2.30 -4.75
CA HIS A 22 20.57 2.80 -6.04
C HIS A 22 21.72 3.77 -5.78
N HIS A 23 22.93 3.23 -5.82
CA HIS A 23 24.17 4.00 -5.80
C HIS A 23 24.37 4.60 -7.20
N HIS A 24 24.15 5.91 -7.37
CA HIS A 24 24.51 6.62 -8.59
C HIS A 24 25.74 7.49 -8.34
N HIS A 25 26.86 7.06 -8.92
CA HIS A 25 28.07 7.85 -9.09
C HIS A 25 27.80 8.88 -10.20
N PRO A 26 28.10 10.19 -10.02
CA PRO A 26 27.82 11.20 -11.04
C PRO A 26 29.10 11.50 -11.82
N GLU A 27 29.30 10.83 -12.95
CA GLU A 27 30.22 11.33 -13.96
C GLU A 27 29.53 11.20 -15.33
N ASP A 28 29.63 12.30 -16.08
CA ASP A 28 29.34 12.51 -17.48
C ASP A 28 27.92 12.85 -17.97
N LYS A 29 27.91 14.02 -18.60
CA LYS A 29 26.80 14.80 -19.15
C LYS A 29 26.43 14.27 -20.54
N ASP A 30 25.43 13.38 -20.63
CA ASP A 30 24.60 13.17 -21.84
C ASP A 30 23.35 12.25 -21.61
N ASN A 31 22.84 12.10 -20.38
CA ASN A 31 21.90 11.01 -20.03
C ASN A 31 20.48 11.43 -19.58
N THR A 32 20.09 12.70 -19.76
CA THR A 32 18.79 13.20 -19.25
C THR A 32 17.58 12.56 -19.93
N GLU A 33 17.70 12.11 -21.18
CA GLU A 33 16.60 11.45 -21.90
C GLU A 33 16.37 10.01 -21.38
N ASN A 34 17.44 9.30 -21.05
CA ASN A 34 17.41 7.94 -20.50
C ASN A 34 16.81 7.90 -19.08
N SER A 35 17.02 8.95 -18.27
CA SER A 35 16.41 9.03 -16.94
C SER A 35 14.89 9.24 -17.01
N ILE A 36 14.39 10.03 -17.97
CA ILE A 36 12.94 10.24 -18.12
C ILE A 36 12.25 8.95 -18.58
N GLU A 37 12.83 8.23 -19.54
CA GLU A 37 12.29 6.93 -19.99
C GLU A 37 12.27 5.89 -18.86
N HIS A 38 13.32 5.87 -18.03
CA HIS A 38 13.40 5.02 -16.84
C HIS A 38 12.31 5.36 -15.81
N ASP A 39 12.11 6.64 -15.53
CA ASP A 39 11.10 7.10 -14.58
C ASP A 39 9.68 6.80 -15.07
N GLU A 40 9.43 6.92 -16.38
CA GLU A 40 8.13 6.60 -16.98
C GLU A 40 7.81 5.09 -16.88
N LYS A 41 8.82 4.22 -17.13
CA LYS A 41 8.69 2.76 -16.91
C LYS A 41 8.42 2.44 -15.44
N THR A 42 9.13 3.11 -14.53
CA THR A 42 8.95 2.96 -13.09
C THR A 42 7.55 3.39 -12.68
N LEU A 43 7.07 4.54 -13.17
CA LEU A 43 5.75 5.06 -12.87
C LEU A 43 4.64 4.11 -13.34
N ARG A 44 4.76 3.49 -14.52
CA ARG A 44 3.80 2.46 -14.98
C ARG A 44 3.68 1.29 -14.00
N VAL A 45 4.80 0.81 -13.46
CA VAL A 45 4.82 -0.28 -12.48
C VAL A 45 4.19 0.17 -11.17
N LEU A 46 4.55 1.37 -10.69
CA LEU A 46 4.03 1.94 -9.45
C LEU A 46 2.51 2.14 -9.49
N LEU A 47 1.95 2.65 -10.59
CA LEU A 47 0.50 2.84 -10.73
C LEU A 47 -0.28 1.53 -10.56
N VAL A 48 0.21 0.42 -11.15
CA VAL A 48 -0.41 -0.90 -10.99
C VAL A 48 -0.25 -1.40 -9.55
N HIS A 49 0.93 -1.21 -8.95
CA HIS A 49 1.20 -1.61 -7.58
C HIS A 49 0.29 -0.87 -6.59
N TRP A 50 0.15 0.44 -6.69
CA TRP A 50 -0.69 1.24 -5.80
C TRP A 50 -2.18 0.85 -5.88
N ILE A 51 -2.72 0.64 -7.09
CA ILE A 51 -4.11 0.18 -7.26
C ILE A 51 -4.33 -1.16 -6.55
N ASN A 52 -3.42 -2.11 -6.73
CA ASN A 52 -3.53 -3.42 -6.09
C ASN A 52 -3.36 -3.34 -4.56
N HIS A 53 -2.43 -2.53 -4.08
CA HIS A 53 -2.19 -2.35 -2.65
C HIS A 53 -3.38 -1.68 -1.96
N ASN A 54 -3.97 -0.67 -2.60
CA ASN A 54 -5.19 -0.02 -2.14
C ASN A 54 -6.34 -1.02 -1.97
N LYS A 55 -6.51 -1.96 -2.92
CA LYS A 55 -7.51 -3.02 -2.79
C LYS A 55 -7.29 -3.90 -1.54
N SER A 56 -6.04 -4.26 -1.27
CA SER A 56 -5.69 -5.02 -0.05
C SER A 56 -6.01 -4.23 1.24
N HIS A 57 -5.79 -2.92 1.24
CA HIS A 57 -6.19 -2.07 2.37
C HIS A 57 -7.71 -2.03 2.53
N GLN A 58 -8.47 -1.89 1.44
CA GLN A 58 -9.93 -1.86 1.50
C GLN A 58 -10.51 -3.14 2.09
N GLU A 59 -10.03 -4.31 1.67
CA GLU A 59 -10.46 -5.61 2.22
C GLU A 59 -10.24 -5.67 3.74
N THR A 60 -9.05 -5.25 4.18
CA THR A 60 -8.70 -5.18 5.61
C THR A 60 -9.57 -4.17 6.36
N PHE A 61 -9.82 -3.00 5.79
CA PHE A 61 -10.61 -1.95 6.41
C PHE A 61 -12.08 -2.36 6.55
N VAL A 62 -12.65 -3.00 5.53
CA VAL A 62 -14.02 -3.55 5.61
C VAL A 62 -14.14 -4.59 6.72
N GLU A 63 -13.14 -5.46 6.90
CA GLU A 63 -13.09 -6.40 8.02
C GLU A 63 -13.10 -5.67 9.37
N TRP A 64 -12.28 -4.63 9.51
CA TRP A 64 -12.20 -3.85 10.75
C TRP A 64 -13.41 -2.97 11.02
N SER A 65 -14.11 -2.46 9.99
CA SER A 65 -15.40 -1.80 10.17
C SER A 65 -16.40 -2.75 10.82
N LYS A 66 -16.51 -3.99 10.31
CA LYS A 66 -17.40 -5.02 10.88
C LYS A 66 -17.04 -5.33 12.33
N LYS A 67 -15.75 -5.46 12.64
CA LYS A 67 -15.27 -5.64 14.03
C LYS A 67 -15.63 -4.43 14.91
N ALA A 68 -15.50 -3.20 14.40
CA ALA A 68 -15.85 -2.00 15.15
C ALA A 68 -17.35 -1.95 15.51
N VAL A 69 -18.24 -2.36 14.60
CA VAL A 69 -19.67 -2.54 14.90
C VAL A 69 -19.87 -3.57 16.01
N ALA A 70 -19.21 -4.73 15.91
CA ALA A 70 -19.29 -5.78 16.94
C ALA A 70 -18.76 -5.33 18.32
N MET A 71 -17.86 -4.35 18.35
CA MET A 71 -17.34 -3.72 19.57
C MET A 71 -18.21 -2.56 20.09
N ASN A 72 -19.44 -2.36 19.55
CA ASN A 72 -20.31 -1.22 19.87
C ASN A 72 -19.63 0.14 19.60
N LYS A 73 -18.86 0.26 18.51
CA LYS A 73 -18.22 1.50 18.06
C LYS A 73 -18.70 1.92 16.65
N PRO A 74 -19.98 2.26 16.48
CA PRO A 74 -20.55 2.54 15.15
C PRO A 74 -19.93 3.78 14.49
N GLU A 75 -19.53 4.80 15.24
CA GLU A 75 -18.87 5.98 14.67
C GLU A 75 -17.49 5.63 14.08
N VAL A 76 -16.75 4.74 14.75
CA VAL A 76 -15.45 4.26 14.25
C VAL A 76 -15.64 3.46 12.95
N ALA A 77 -16.63 2.55 12.94
CA ALA A 77 -16.99 1.78 11.74
C ALA A 77 -17.31 2.71 10.56
N LYS A 78 -18.12 3.75 10.81
CA LYS A 78 -18.47 4.76 9.81
C LYS A 78 -17.23 5.46 9.21
N TYR A 79 -16.29 5.91 10.03
CA TYR A 79 -15.09 6.55 9.52
C TYR A 79 -14.16 5.59 8.75
N ILE A 80 -14.11 4.31 9.15
CA ILE A 80 -13.38 3.29 8.40
C ILE A 80 -14.03 3.04 7.03
N GLU A 81 -15.36 3.00 6.96
CA GLU A 81 -16.10 2.89 5.69
C GLU A 81 -15.91 4.11 4.79
N GLU A 82 -15.89 5.31 5.37
CA GLU A 82 -15.53 6.53 4.64
C GLU A 82 -14.11 6.42 4.07
N ALA A 83 -13.14 5.90 4.83
CA ALA A 83 -11.78 5.68 4.32
C ALA A 83 -11.76 4.70 3.14
N VAL A 84 -12.54 3.62 3.18
CA VAL A 84 -12.68 2.68 2.04
C VAL A 84 -13.18 3.40 0.79
N ALA A 85 -14.20 4.25 0.92
CA ALA A 85 -14.76 5.02 -0.20
C ALA A 85 -13.74 6.02 -0.79
N HIS A 86 -12.89 6.63 0.06
CA HIS A 86 -11.82 7.50 -0.42
C HIS A 86 -10.72 6.72 -1.16
N ILE A 87 -10.42 5.49 -0.73
CA ILE A 87 -9.49 4.61 -1.45
C ILE A 87 -10.08 4.21 -2.82
N ASP A 88 -11.37 3.90 -2.91
CA ASP A 88 -12.04 3.66 -4.21
C ASP A 88 -11.86 4.84 -5.16
N LYS A 89 -12.10 6.06 -4.66
CA LYS A 89 -11.92 7.28 -5.44
C LYS A 89 -10.46 7.50 -5.85
N ALA A 90 -9.51 7.20 -4.97
CA ALA A 90 -8.09 7.23 -5.32
C ALA A 90 -7.78 6.24 -6.45
N ASN A 91 -8.31 5.01 -6.38
CA ASN A 91 -8.14 3.99 -7.42
C ASN A 91 -8.73 4.43 -8.76
N GLU A 92 -9.90 5.06 -8.78
CA GLU A 92 -10.49 5.63 -10.01
C GLU A 92 -9.53 6.62 -10.67
N MET A 93 -8.93 7.53 -9.88
CA MET A 93 -7.97 8.52 -10.39
C MET A 93 -6.67 7.87 -10.86
N LEU A 94 -6.15 6.86 -10.15
CA LEU A 94 -4.95 6.13 -10.55
C LEU A 94 -5.17 5.30 -11.83
N ILE A 95 -6.35 4.70 -11.98
CA ILE A 95 -6.77 4.04 -13.23
C ILE A 95 -6.84 5.07 -14.36
N GLY A 96 -7.38 6.26 -14.08
CA GLY A 96 -7.36 7.40 -15.00
C GLY A 96 -5.95 7.74 -15.44
N ALA A 97 -5.04 7.97 -14.49
CA ALA A 97 -3.63 8.27 -14.76
C ALA A 97 -2.98 7.17 -15.62
N LYS A 98 -3.18 5.90 -15.29
CA LYS A 98 -2.65 4.76 -16.04
C LYS A 98 -3.11 4.73 -17.51
N LYS A 99 -4.30 5.23 -17.84
CA LYS A 99 -4.80 5.30 -19.24
C LYS A 99 -4.07 6.35 -20.09
N HIS A 100 -3.35 7.28 -19.48
CA HIS A 100 -2.59 8.33 -20.14
C HIS A 100 -1.08 8.07 -20.16
N MET A 101 -0.64 6.89 -19.72
CA MET A 101 0.75 6.41 -19.76
C MET A 101 1.12 5.72 -21.06
#